data_AF-A0A553DH18-F1
#
_entry.id   AF-A0A553DH18-F1
#
_cell.length_a   1.000
_cell.length_b   1.000
_cell.length_c   1.000
_cell.angle_alpha   90.00
_cell.angle_beta   90.00
_cell.angle_gamma   90.00
#
_symmetry.space_group_name_H-M   'P 1'
#
loop_
_entity.id
_entity.type
_entity.pdbx_description
1 polymer ?
#
loop_
_entity_poly.entity_id
_entity_poly.type
_entity_poly.pdbx_seq_one_letter_code
_entity_poly.pdbx_strand_id
1 'polypeptide(L)'
;MPSSVVNLFILGKSIRGEAKIPLAELQNAVGEQQGSKIKSLFLKQYFQKHIAAISGQQRWTTIIDSVSTFEGKDPIVGSYKEVLVYFELKTAQENLRKFTFNYDAVVHQVITHKIFVYVEQDWLNGIQDKNKTQQIGIIQLDIPKGKIFPLEVNLEKGSWWTGFKGMVHLGLEHIKEGTDHLLFLLVLLLPASLTVNHKRWGNFGGTKYSIVRLLKIITAFTIGHSITLLIGVLGWFHLPTQPVEILIAVSILVSAIHAIYPVFPGKEIYVASGFGLIHGLAFATVLSNLNLDTGTMILSILGFNIGIEIMQLFVIILTIPWLILLSQTPSYRWIRISWAILAAIAAFAWITERLSGNANTISTAIQNNISIAPWGILLLAVTAISLYGIHWKNEKLQEI
;
A
#
# COMPACT_ATOMS: atom_id res chain seq x y z
N MET A 1 -31.70 -2.80 0.35
CA MET A 1 -32.33 -1.59 0.92
C MET A 1 -31.46 -0.42 0.54
N PRO A 2 -32.02 0.66 0.00
CA PRO A 2 -31.22 1.83 -0.32
C PRO A 2 -30.66 2.43 0.97
N SER A 3 -29.36 2.65 1.00
CA SER A 3 -28.66 3.19 2.15
C SER A 3 -27.52 4.07 1.69
N SER A 4 -27.20 5.09 2.48
CA SER A 4 -25.99 5.88 2.29
C SER A 4 -24.88 5.36 3.17
N VAL A 5 -23.65 5.58 2.73
CA VAL A 5 -22.44 5.33 3.51
C VAL A 5 -21.73 6.66 3.72
N VAL A 6 -21.35 6.95 4.96
CA VAL A 6 -20.53 8.12 5.31
C VAL A 6 -19.23 7.62 5.92
N ASN A 7 -18.11 7.89 5.25
CA ASN A 7 -16.79 7.55 5.74
C ASN A 7 -16.13 8.80 6.31
N LEU A 8 -15.70 8.74 7.57
CA LEU A 8 -15.01 9.82 8.26
C LEU A 8 -13.51 9.54 8.33
N PHE A 9 -12.73 10.60 8.05
CA PHE A 9 -11.28 10.62 8.09
C PHE A 9 -10.85 11.61 9.17
N ILE A 10 -10.32 11.09 10.27
CA ILE A 10 -9.94 11.87 11.45
C ILE A 10 -8.52 12.42 11.21
N LEU A 11 -8.43 13.73 10.94
CA LEU A 11 -7.18 14.43 10.73
C LEU A 11 -6.75 15.18 12.00
N GLY A 12 -5.55 15.76 12.00
CA GLY A 12 -5.02 16.47 13.18
C GLY A 12 -5.79 17.73 13.57
N LYS A 13 -6.47 18.39 12.63
CA LYS A 13 -7.17 19.69 12.85
C LYS A 13 -8.60 19.76 12.31
N SER A 14 -9.05 18.72 11.61
CA SER A 14 -10.37 18.65 11.01
C SER A 14 -10.79 17.19 10.84
N ILE A 15 -12.07 16.99 10.51
CA ILE A 15 -12.57 15.68 10.07
C ILE A 15 -13.01 15.86 8.63
N ARG A 16 -12.43 15.09 7.71
CA ARG A 16 -12.98 14.98 6.36
C ARG A 16 -14.02 13.88 6.33
N GLY A 17 -14.99 14.00 5.43
CA GLY A 17 -15.99 12.98 5.21
C GLY A 17 -16.27 12.77 3.73
N GLU A 18 -16.55 11.53 3.39
CA GLU A 18 -17.05 11.11 2.08
C GLU A 18 -18.43 10.49 2.28
N ALA A 19 -19.48 11.11 1.74
CA ALA A 19 -20.82 10.53 1.72
C ALA A 19 -21.12 9.97 0.33
N LYS A 20 -21.43 8.67 0.28
CA LYS A 20 -21.92 7.95 -0.90
C LYS A 20 -23.44 7.80 -0.78
N ILE A 21 -24.15 8.36 -1.75
CA ILE A 21 -25.61 8.45 -1.71
C ILE A 21 -26.19 7.92 -3.01
N PRO A 22 -27.10 6.93 -3.00
CA PRO A 22 -27.79 6.51 -4.21
C PRO A 22 -28.54 7.71 -4.84
N LEU A 23 -28.31 7.96 -6.13
CA LEU A 23 -28.84 9.14 -6.81
C LEU A 23 -30.37 9.20 -6.73
N ALA A 24 -31.06 8.07 -6.88
CA ALA A 24 -32.51 7.98 -6.81
C ALA A 24 -33.06 8.46 -5.45
N GLU A 25 -32.39 8.09 -4.36
CA GLU A 25 -32.81 8.50 -3.01
C GLU A 25 -32.59 9.98 -2.76
N LEU A 26 -31.47 10.52 -3.25
CA LEU A 26 -31.23 11.95 -3.17
C LEU A 26 -32.27 12.74 -3.98
N GLN A 27 -32.67 12.25 -5.15
CA GLN A 27 -33.72 12.87 -5.96
C GLN A 27 -35.07 12.88 -5.22
N ASN A 28 -35.43 11.77 -4.56
CA ASN A 28 -36.62 11.70 -3.71
C ASN A 28 -36.54 12.71 -2.54
N ALA A 29 -35.35 12.89 -1.95
CA ALA A 29 -35.16 13.79 -0.82
C ALA A 29 -35.09 15.28 -1.18
N VAL A 30 -34.70 15.62 -2.41
CA VAL A 30 -34.59 17.00 -2.91
C VAL A 30 -35.87 17.45 -3.63
N GLY A 31 -36.67 16.50 -4.15
CA GLY A 31 -37.89 16.75 -4.90
C GLY A 31 -37.66 16.88 -6.42
N GLU A 32 -38.61 16.36 -7.22
CA GLU A 32 -38.52 16.19 -8.69
C GLU A 32 -38.37 17.49 -9.51
N GLN A 33 -38.60 18.68 -8.92
CA GLN A 33 -38.54 19.96 -9.64
C GLN A 33 -37.12 20.40 -10.08
N GLN A 34 -36.09 19.58 -9.84
CA GLN A 34 -34.71 19.81 -10.33
C GLN A 34 -34.23 18.75 -11.34
N GLY A 35 -35.10 18.39 -12.28
CA GLY A 35 -34.86 17.40 -13.33
C GLY A 35 -33.52 17.53 -14.09
N SER A 36 -32.91 16.36 -14.31
CA SER A 36 -31.70 16.02 -15.11
C SER A 36 -30.37 16.75 -14.88
N LYS A 37 -30.36 17.96 -14.30
CA LYS A 37 -29.13 18.69 -13.93
C LYS A 37 -29.33 19.42 -12.61
N ILE A 38 -29.26 18.70 -11.50
CA ILE A 38 -29.16 19.34 -10.17
C ILE A 38 -27.91 20.22 -10.19
N LYS A 39 -28.09 21.54 -10.03
CA LYS A 39 -26.98 22.49 -10.08
C LYS A 39 -26.03 22.21 -8.92
N SER A 40 -24.73 22.12 -9.18
CA SER A 40 -23.70 21.87 -8.15
C SER A 40 -23.77 22.85 -6.98
N LEU A 41 -24.11 24.12 -7.25
CA LEU A 41 -24.29 25.14 -6.22
C LEU A 41 -25.45 24.83 -5.26
N PHE A 42 -26.57 24.33 -5.78
CA PHE A 42 -27.72 23.94 -4.96
C PHE A 42 -27.34 22.77 -4.05
N LEU A 43 -26.69 21.73 -4.59
CA LEU A 43 -26.26 20.58 -3.81
C LEU A 43 -25.30 20.98 -2.68
N LYS A 44 -24.35 21.88 -2.95
CA LYS A 44 -23.47 22.39 -1.89
C LYS A 44 -24.24 23.04 -0.76
N GLN A 45 -25.20 23.91 -1.07
CA GLN A 45 -26.04 24.57 -0.05
C GLN A 45 -26.94 23.57 0.69
N TYR A 46 -27.49 22.59 -0.02
CA TYR A 46 -28.29 21.52 0.55
C TYR A 46 -27.49 20.71 1.58
N PHE A 47 -26.34 20.15 1.18
CA PHE A 47 -25.50 19.37 2.08
C PHE A 47 -24.94 20.19 3.24
N GLN A 48 -24.66 21.48 3.05
CA GLN A 48 -24.23 22.36 4.13
C GLN A 48 -25.30 22.56 5.21
N LYS A 49 -26.59 22.43 4.88
CA LYS A 49 -27.70 22.45 5.85
C LYS A 49 -27.89 21.11 6.55
N HIS A 50 -27.67 20.02 5.83
CA HIS A 50 -27.94 18.65 6.27
C HIS A 50 -26.75 17.92 6.89
N ILE A 51 -25.54 18.51 6.86
CA ILE A 51 -24.35 17.97 7.52
C ILE A 51 -23.92 18.97 8.59
N ALA A 52 -23.80 18.50 9.83
CA ALA A 52 -23.21 19.29 10.90
C ALA A 52 -22.53 18.41 11.95
N ALA A 53 -21.50 18.94 12.59
CA ALA A 53 -20.94 18.39 13.81
C ALA A 53 -21.07 19.41 14.94
N ILE A 54 -21.39 18.92 16.14
CA ILE A 54 -21.56 19.73 17.33
C ILE A 54 -20.77 19.10 18.47
N SER A 55 -19.94 19.88 19.16
CA SER A 55 -19.27 19.44 20.39
C SER A 55 -19.64 20.38 21.52
N GLY A 56 -20.30 19.86 22.56
CA GLY A 56 -20.88 20.67 23.62
C GLY A 56 -21.90 21.67 23.05
N GLN A 57 -21.64 22.97 23.21
CA GLN A 57 -22.47 24.05 22.68
C GLN A 57 -21.96 24.61 21.33
N GLN A 58 -20.80 24.16 20.85
CA GLN A 58 -20.15 24.72 19.68
C GLN A 58 -20.48 23.91 18.43
N ARG A 59 -21.12 24.54 17.45
CA ARG A 59 -21.31 23.99 16.11
C ARG A 59 -20.03 24.19 15.28
N TRP A 60 -19.57 23.12 14.67
CA TRP A 60 -18.38 23.13 13.80
C TRP A 60 -18.73 23.73 12.44
N THR A 61 -17.73 24.33 11.80
CA THR A 61 -17.86 24.84 10.43
C THR A 61 -17.84 23.66 9.48
N THR A 62 -18.89 23.55 8.65
CA THR A 62 -19.00 22.51 7.62
C THR A 62 -18.75 23.13 6.26
N ILE A 63 -17.79 22.60 5.52
CA ILE A 63 -17.42 23.01 4.17
C ILE A 63 -17.71 21.85 3.23
N ILE A 64 -18.38 22.12 2.10
CA ILE A 64 -18.60 21.12 1.06
C ILE A 64 -17.58 21.34 -0.06
N ASP A 65 -16.58 20.47 -0.11
CA ASP A 65 -15.45 20.58 -1.02
C ASP A 65 -15.90 20.34 -2.46
N SER A 66 -16.51 19.17 -2.70
CA SER A 66 -17.02 18.79 -4.01
C SER A 66 -18.26 17.92 -3.90
N VAL A 67 -19.07 17.98 -4.96
CA VAL A 67 -20.21 17.09 -5.18
C VAL A 67 -20.10 16.60 -6.62
N SER A 68 -19.99 15.29 -6.79
CA SER A 68 -19.87 14.65 -8.10
C SER A 68 -20.83 13.47 -8.20
N THR A 69 -21.11 13.04 -9.42
CA THR A 69 -21.90 11.85 -9.68
C THR A 69 -20.98 10.78 -10.23
N PHE A 70 -21.04 9.59 -9.65
CA PHE A 70 -20.31 8.41 -10.06
C PHE A 70 -21.30 7.40 -10.67
N GLU A 71 -20.90 6.77 -11.77
CA GLU A 71 -21.65 5.68 -12.38
C GLU A 71 -20.84 4.39 -12.24
N GLY A 72 -21.35 3.48 -11.42
CA GLY A 72 -20.76 2.18 -11.15
C GLY A 72 -21.49 1.08 -11.91
N LYS A 73 -20.81 -0.06 -12.06
CA LYS A 73 -21.42 -1.30 -12.53
C LYS A 73 -21.20 -2.38 -11.49
N ASP A 74 -22.28 -2.95 -11.02
CA ASP A 74 -22.27 -4.12 -10.15
C ASP A 74 -22.74 -5.36 -10.96
N PRO A 75 -22.11 -6.53 -10.83
CA PRO A 75 -22.52 -7.74 -11.56
C PRO A 75 -23.94 -8.20 -11.27
N ILE A 76 -24.49 -7.86 -10.09
CA ILE A 76 -25.78 -8.31 -9.59
C ILE A 76 -26.84 -7.21 -9.79
N VAL A 77 -26.51 -5.96 -9.47
CA VAL A 77 -27.45 -4.82 -9.51
C VAL A 77 -27.47 -4.11 -10.86
N GLY A 78 -26.46 -4.31 -11.71
CA GLY A 78 -26.29 -3.62 -12.98
C GLY A 78 -25.66 -2.25 -12.83
N SER A 79 -25.93 -1.35 -13.78
CA SER A 79 -25.44 0.04 -13.69
C SER A 79 -26.20 0.79 -12.60
N TYR A 80 -25.47 1.44 -11.70
CA TYR A 80 -26.04 2.28 -10.63
C TYR A 80 -25.34 3.64 -10.59
N LYS A 81 -26.06 4.65 -10.08
CA LYS A 81 -25.54 6.01 -9.95
C LYS A 81 -25.52 6.44 -8.50
N GLU A 82 -24.39 6.96 -8.08
CA GLU A 82 -24.18 7.51 -6.74
C GLU A 82 -23.77 8.98 -6.83
N VAL A 83 -24.14 9.74 -5.82
CA VAL A 83 -23.60 11.07 -5.57
C VAL A 83 -22.54 10.95 -4.49
N LEU A 84 -21.34 11.41 -4.81
CA LEU A 84 -20.22 11.52 -3.90
C LEU A 84 -20.16 12.95 -3.38
N VAL A 85 -20.17 13.10 -2.07
CA VAL A 85 -20.05 14.38 -1.39
C VAL A 85 -18.81 14.35 -0.52
N TYR A 86 -17.83 15.19 -0.86
CA TYR A 86 -16.66 15.43 -0.02
C TYR A 86 -16.92 16.66 0.84
N PHE A 87 -16.76 16.51 2.15
CA PHE A 87 -16.96 17.59 3.10
C PHE A 87 -15.86 17.62 4.16
N GLU A 88 -15.66 18.79 4.74
CA GLU A 88 -14.72 19.01 5.83
C GLU A 88 -15.41 19.69 7.01
N LEU A 89 -15.24 19.10 8.20
CA LEU A 89 -15.72 19.60 9.46
C LEU A 89 -14.55 20.20 10.23
N LYS A 90 -14.60 21.51 10.48
CA LYS A 90 -13.55 22.27 11.18
C LYS A 90 -14.07 22.82 12.50
N THR A 91 -13.23 22.75 13.51
CA THR A 91 -13.49 23.37 14.81
C THR A 91 -12.27 24.17 15.25
N ALA A 92 -12.51 25.20 16.06
CA ALA A 92 -11.46 25.93 16.75
C ALA A 92 -11.02 25.22 18.06
N GLN A 93 -11.78 24.21 18.51
CA GLN A 93 -11.45 23.41 19.68
C GLN A 93 -10.43 22.32 19.33
N GLU A 94 -9.63 21.91 20.32
CA GLU A 94 -8.61 20.88 20.12
C GLU A 94 -9.17 19.46 20.04
N ASN A 95 -10.36 19.20 20.60
CA ASN A 95 -10.89 17.84 20.69
C ASN A 95 -11.83 17.49 19.52
N LEU A 96 -11.29 16.74 18.55
CA LEU A 96 -12.01 16.21 17.40
C LEU A 96 -12.67 14.83 17.66
N ARG A 97 -12.45 14.24 18.84
CA ARG A 97 -12.74 12.82 19.09
C ARG A 97 -14.07 12.56 19.79
N LYS A 98 -14.70 13.62 20.30
CA LYS A 98 -16.04 13.55 20.90
C LYS A 98 -16.93 14.64 20.31
N PHE A 99 -17.92 14.24 19.54
CA PHE A 99 -18.89 15.16 18.93
C PHE A 99 -20.19 14.43 18.58
N THR A 100 -21.23 15.21 18.34
CA THR A 100 -22.51 14.74 17.82
C THR A 100 -22.53 15.04 16.32
N PHE A 101 -22.71 13.99 15.52
CA PHE A 101 -22.76 14.07 14.06
C PHE A 101 -24.22 14.07 13.59
N ASN A 102 -24.63 15.20 13.03
CA ASN A 102 -25.95 15.40 12.46
C ASN A 102 -25.85 15.20 10.95
N TYR A 103 -26.51 14.17 10.46
CA TYR A 103 -26.64 13.95 9.02
C TYR A 103 -28.00 13.34 8.69
N ASP A 104 -28.82 14.10 7.97
CA ASP A 104 -30.19 13.72 7.65
C ASP A 104 -30.55 13.86 6.16
N ALA A 105 -29.57 14.14 5.30
CA ALA A 105 -29.75 14.60 3.92
C ALA A 105 -30.74 13.80 3.06
N VAL A 106 -30.95 12.51 3.33
CA VAL A 106 -31.97 11.70 2.65
C VAL A 106 -33.12 11.34 3.57
N VAL A 107 -32.80 10.97 4.82
CA VAL A 107 -33.77 10.40 5.76
C VAL A 107 -34.82 11.40 6.24
N HIS A 108 -34.61 12.70 6.03
CA HIS A 108 -35.60 13.75 6.31
C HIS A 108 -36.84 13.69 5.40
N GLN A 109 -36.74 13.10 4.20
CA GLN A 109 -37.91 12.77 3.35
C GLN A 109 -38.12 11.26 3.20
N VAL A 110 -37.04 10.49 3.04
CA VAL A 110 -37.12 9.05 2.79
C VAL A 110 -36.97 8.29 4.12
N ILE A 111 -38.10 8.08 4.80
CA ILE A 111 -38.13 7.53 6.16
C ILE A 111 -37.55 6.10 6.30
N THR A 112 -37.53 5.32 5.22
CA THR A 112 -36.96 3.96 5.20
C THR A 112 -35.44 3.95 4.98
N HIS A 113 -34.84 5.09 4.64
CA HIS A 113 -33.43 5.19 4.33
C HIS A 113 -32.57 5.03 5.59
N LYS A 114 -31.43 4.37 5.44
CA LYS A 114 -30.45 4.22 6.53
C LYS A 114 -29.12 4.81 6.10
N ILE A 115 -28.44 5.45 7.03
CA ILE A 115 -27.10 5.97 6.83
C ILE A 115 -26.16 5.20 7.72
N PHE A 116 -25.21 4.49 7.14
CA PHE A 116 -24.13 3.84 7.86
C PHE A 116 -22.95 4.80 7.96
N VAL A 117 -22.43 4.99 9.17
CA VAL A 117 -21.29 5.88 9.41
C VAL A 117 -20.09 5.05 9.85
N TYR A 118 -18.97 5.24 9.16
CA TYR A 118 -17.70 4.56 9.40
C TYR A 118 -16.61 5.57 9.69
N VAL A 119 -15.61 5.14 10.46
CA VAL A 119 -14.28 5.75 10.48
C VAL A 119 -13.40 4.93 9.54
N GLU A 120 -13.02 5.53 8.42
CA GLU A 120 -12.14 4.90 7.43
C GLU A 120 -10.67 5.20 7.72
N GLN A 121 -10.39 6.33 8.38
CA GLN A 121 -9.03 6.69 8.77
C GLN A 121 -8.99 7.35 10.15
N ASP A 122 -8.13 6.83 11.02
CA ASP A 122 -7.73 7.41 12.29
C ASP A 122 -6.29 6.99 12.59
N TRP A 123 -5.36 7.86 12.21
CA TRP A 123 -3.92 7.59 12.34
C TRP A 123 -3.53 7.24 13.77
N LEU A 124 -4.08 7.94 14.76
CA LEU A 124 -3.74 7.73 16.18
C LEU A 124 -4.20 6.39 16.72
N ASN A 125 -5.19 5.75 16.10
CA ASN A 125 -5.65 4.41 16.42
C ASN A 125 -5.11 3.35 15.45
N GLY A 126 -4.21 3.72 14.53
CA GLY A 126 -3.63 2.80 13.56
C GLY A 126 -4.58 2.38 12.44
N ILE A 127 -5.70 3.10 12.25
CA ILE A 127 -6.68 2.85 11.19
C ILE A 127 -6.25 3.66 9.96
N GLN A 128 -5.65 2.98 8.98
CA GLN A 128 -5.08 3.64 7.78
C GLN A 128 -5.28 2.82 6.50
N ASP A 129 -5.90 1.65 6.62
CA ASP A 129 -6.19 0.72 5.54
C ASP A 129 -7.71 0.71 5.33
N LYS A 130 -8.14 0.83 4.08
CA LYS A 130 -9.56 0.77 3.68
C LYS A 130 -10.23 -0.53 4.09
N ASN A 131 -9.46 -1.61 4.26
CA ASN A 131 -9.98 -2.90 4.70
C ASN A 131 -10.25 -2.97 6.22
N LYS A 132 -9.76 -1.99 6.99
CA LYS A 132 -9.92 -1.91 8.45
C LYS A 132 -10.81 -0.73 8.85
N THR A 133 -11.96 -0.56 8.18
CA THR A 133 -12.94 0.46 8.58
C THR A 133 -13.69 0.05 9.84
N GLN A 134 -14.01 1.02 10.68
CA GLN A 134 -14.80 0.80 11.89
C GLN A 134 -16.18 1.43 11.72
N GLN A 135 -17.24 0.63 11.73
CA GLN A 135 -18.60 1.17 11.79
C GLN A 135 -18.84 1.77 13.18
N ILE A 136 -19.14 3.07 13.23
CA ILE A 136 -19.37 3.79 14.49
C ILE A 136 -20.86 3.99 14.79
N GLY A 137 -21.74 3.84 13.79
CA GLY A 137 -23.17 3.88 14.03
C GLY A 137 -24.03 3.91 12.77
N ILE A 138 -25.34 4.05 13.00
CA ILE A 138 -26.37 4.14 11.95
C ILE A 138 -27.27 5.32 12.30
N ILE A 139 -27.49 6.22 11.34
CA ILE A 139 -28.50 7.28 11.46
C ILE A 139 -29.74 6.85 10.66
N GLN A 140 -30.88 6.87 11.34
CA GLN A 140 -32.19 6.52 10.79
C GLN A 140 -33.30 7.24 11.56
N LEU A 141 -34.50 7.30 10.99
CA LEU A 141 -35.68 7.80 11.69
C LEU A 141 -36.08 6.83 12.81
N ASP A 142 -36.22 7.33 14.03
CA ASP A 142 -36.87 6.61 15.13
C ASP A 142 -38.39 6.72 14.91
N ILE A 143 -38.99 5.63 14.40
CA ILE A 143 -40.42 5.59 14.04
C ILE A 143 -41.31 5.92 15.25
N PRO A 144 -41.12 5.34 16.46
CA PRO A 144 -41.90 5.70 17.64
C PRO A 144 -41.86 7.19 17.99
N LYS A 145 -40.69 7.83 17.89
CA LYS A 145 -40.51 9.23 18.31
C LYS A 145 -40.67 10.25 17.19
N GLY A 146 -40.78 9.80 15.94
CA GLY A 146 -40.88 10.66 14.74
C GLY A 146 -39.69 11.61 14.57
N LYS A 147 -38.52 11.23 15.09
CA LYS A 147 -37.32 12.10 15.12
C LYS A 147 -36.08 11.35 14.62
N ILE A 148 -35.19 12.09 13.99
CA ILE A 148 -33.87 11.61 13.58
C ILE A 148 -32.91 11.99 14.69
N PHE A 149 -32.40 11.00 15.43
CA PHE A 149 -31.40 11.26 16.45
C PHE A 149 -30.03 11.42 15.80
N PRO A 150 -29.25 12.41 16.24
CA PRO A 150 -27.89 12.53 15.75
C PRO A 150 -27.00 11.43 16.33
N LEU A 151 -25.92 11.11 15.62
CA LEU A 151 -24.99 10.07 16.04
C LEU A 151 -23.99 10.64 17.06
N GLU A 152 -23.95 10.11 18.27
CA GLU A 152 -22.88 10.40 19.22
C GLU A 152 -21.60 9.66 18.79
N VAL A 153 -20.61 10.43 18.35
CA VAL A 153 -19.29 9.92 17.97
C VAL A 153 -18.35 10.11 19.15
N ASN A 154 -17.90 9.00 19.73
CA ASN A 154 -16.93 8.97 20.82
C ASN A 154 -15.79 8.02 20.47
N LEU A 155 -14.72 8.58 19.90
CA LEU A 155 -13.57 7.82 19.44
C LEU A 155 -12.59 7.56 20.59
N GLU A 156 -12.15 6.31 20.75
CA GLU A 156 -11.16 5.91 21.75
C GLU A 156 -9.89 6.74 21.64
N LYS A 157 -9.37 7.32 22.73
CA LYS A 157 -8.14 8.11 22.71
C LYS A 157 -6.99 7.31 22.07
N GLY A 158 -6.54 7.75 20.90
CA GLY A 158 -5.38 7.16 20.22
C GLY A 158 -4.05 7.70 20.74
N SER A 159 -2.96 7.11 20.23
CA SER A 159 -1.58 7.46 20.61
C SER A 159 -0.69 7.54 19.38
N TRP A 160 0.30 8.43 19.41
CA TRP A 160 1.31 8.53 18.35
C TRP A 160 2.08 7.22 18.18
N TRP A 161 2.24 6.45 19.25
CA TRP A 161 2.89 5.15 19.20
C TRP A 161 2.07 4.11 18.45
N THR A 162 0.74 4.10 18.65
CA THR A 162 -0.17 3.21 17.94
C THR A 162 -0.19 3.53 16.44
N GLY A 163 -0.27 4.82 16.09
CA GLY A 163 -0.20 5.26 14.69
C GLY A 163 1.12 4.90 14.03
N PHE A 164 2.24 5.16 14.70
CA PHE A 164 3.57 4.78 14.23
C PHE A 164 3.70 3.26 14.02
N LYS A 165 3.25 2.45 14.98
CA LYS A 165 3.20 0.97 14.84
C LYS A 165 2.33 0.53 13.66
N GLY A 166 1.19 1.19 13.44
CA GLY A 166 0.33 0.96 12.29
C GLY A 166 1.09 1.17 10.98
N MET A 167 1.91 2.21 10.90
CA MET A 167 2.74 2.50 9.73
C MET A 167 3.88 1.49 9.53
N VAL A 168 4.51 1.03 10.61
CA VAL A 168 5.48 -0.08 10.55
C VAL A 168 4.82 -1.34 10.01
N HIS A 169 3.63 -1.68 10.51
CA HIS A 169 2.87 -2.83 10.02
C HIS A 169 2.48 -2.69 8.54
N LEU A 170 2.06 -1.50 8.12
CA LEU A 170 1.76 -1.22 6.71
C LEU A 170 2.99 -1.43 5.81
N GLY A 171 4.19 -1.03 6.27
CA GLY A 171 5.44 -1.28 5.55
C GLY A 171 5.83 -2.76 5.48
N LEU A 172 5.56 -3.52 6.54
CA LEU A 172 5.76 -4.98 6.55
C LEU A 172 4.84 -5.67 5.54
N GLU A 173 3.54 -5.35 5.56
CA GLU A 173 2.56 -5.95 4.64
C GLU A 173 2.82 -5.54 3.19
N HIS A 174 3.26 -4.30 2.93
CA HIS A 174 3.61 -3.85 1.59
C HIS A 174 4.62 -4.76 0.89
N ILE A 175 5.71 -5.14 1.59
CA ILE A 175 6.71 -6.07 1.02
C ILE A 175 6.18 -7.50 0.97
N LYS A 176 5.37 -7.92 1.94
CA LYS A 176 4.82 -9.29 1.98
C LYS A 176 3.82 -9.56 0.87
N GLU A 177 2.97 -8.59 0.54
CA GLU A 177 1.97 -8.68 -0.52
C GLU A 177 2.55 -8.41 -1.92
N GLY A 178 3.61 -7.58 -2.00
CA GLY A 178 4.33 -7.26 -3.23
C GLY A 178 5.21 -8.41 -3.73
N THR A 179 4.66 -9.30 -4.57
CA THR A 179 5.40 -10.42 -5.19
C THR A 179 6.59 -9.97 -6.02
N ASP A 180 6.45 -8.84 -6.71
CA ASP A 180 7.48 -8.15 -7.47
C ASP A 180 8.61 -7.63 -6.57
N HIS A 181 8.29 -7.05 -5.41
CA HIS A 181 9.27 -6.56 -4.43
C HIS A 181 10.06 -7.70 -3.78
N LEU A 182 9.39 -8.81 -3.43
CA LEU A 182 10.07 -10.01 -2.93
C LEU A 182 11.00 -10.61 -3.99
N LEU A 183 10.52 -10.75 -5.22
CA LEU A 183 11.34 -11.29 -6.31
C LEU A 183 12.54 -10.38 -6.62
N PHE A 184 12.33 -9.07 -6.63
CA PHE A 184 13.40 -8.07 -6.76
C PHE A 184 14.50 -8.29 -5.71
N LEU A 185 14.11 -8.38 -4.43
CA LEU A 185 15.04 -8.62 -3.32
C LEU A 185 15.81 -9.93 -3.53
N LEU A 186 15.11 -11.04 -3.77
CA LEU A 186 15.72 -12.37 -3.94
C LEU A 186 16.74 -12.39 -5.10
N VAL A 187 16.42 -11.73 -6.21
CA VAL A 187 17.31 -11.62 -7.37
C VAL A 187 18.55 -10.79 -7.07
N LEU A 188 18.45 -9.74 -6.24
CA LEU A 188 19.62 -8.98 -5.78
C LEU A 188 20.53 -9.81 -4.85
N LEU A 189 19.98 -10.79 -4.12
CA LEU A 189 20.79 -11.67 -3.25
C LEU A 189 21.64 -12.66 -4.04
N LEU A 190 21.20 -13.07 -5.23
CA LEU A 190 21.86 -14.07 -6.08
C LEU A 190 23.35 -13.79 -6.36
N PRO A 191 23.77 -12.59 -6.80
CA PRO A 191 25.18 -12.31 -7.02
C PRO A 191 25.92 -11.82 -5.77
N ALA A 192 25.23 -11.57 -4.65
CA ALA A 192 25.78 -10.79 -3.54
C ALA A 192 26.97 -11.44 -2.83
N SER A 193 27.04 -12.78 -2.84
CA SER A 193 28.13 -13.55 -2.24
C SER A 193 29.36 -13.71 -3.14
N LEU A 194 29.30 -13.24 -4.38
CA LEU A 194 30.33 -13.47 -5.39
C LEU A 194 31.20 -12.25 -5.63
N THR A 195 32.48 -12.50 -5.81
CA THR A 195 33.43 -11.51 -6.34
C THR A 195 33.26 -11.36 -7.84
N VAL A 196 33.87 -10.33 -8.43
CA VAL A 196 33.84 -10.10 -9.88
C VAL A 196 35.24 -10.34 -10.43
N ASN A 197 35.36 -11.21 -11.43
CA ASN A 197 36.61 -11.47 -12.13
C ASN A 197 36.41 -11.32 -13.66
N HIS A 198 37.14 -10.39 -14.28
CA HIS A 198 37.12 -10.13 -15.74
C HIS A 198 35.72 -10.17 -16.39
N LYS A 199 34.76 -9.39 -15.86
CA LYS A 199 33.35 -9.31 -16.33
C LYS A 199 32.53 -10.60 -16.16
N ARG A 200 32.97 -11.52 -15.31
CA ARG A 200 32.19 -12.69 -14.88
C ARG A 200 32.10 -12.72 -13.35
N TRP A 201 31.06 -13.34 -12.85
CA TRP A 201 30.99 -13.67 -11.43
C TRP A 201 32.08 -14.69 -11.11
N GLY A 202 32.95 -14.33 -10.18
CA GLY A 202 34.07 -15.13 -9.67
C GLY A 202 33.67 -15.98 -8.47
N ASN A 203 34.65 -16.32 -7.65
CA ASN A 203 34.46 -17.18 -6.48
C ASN A 203 33.76 -16.44 -5.34
N PHE A 204 33.34 -17.22 -4.34
CA PHE A 204 32.79 -16.74 -3.09
C PHE A 204 33.71 -15.71 -2.42
N GLY A 205 33.17 -14.53 -2.10
CA GLY A 205 33.92 -13.41 -1.51
C GLY A 205 34.05 -13.45 0.01
N GLY A 206 33.46 -14.44 0.68
CA GLY A 206 33.44 -14.56 2.13
C GLY A 206 32.13 -14.08 2.77
N THR A 207 31.82 -14.61 3.95
CA THR A 207 30.55 -14.33 4.66
C THR A 207 30.44 -12.85 5.04
N LYS A 208 31.49 -12.29 5.64
CA LYS A 208 31.52 -10.86 6.03
C LYS A 208 31.37 -9.94 4.82
N TYR A 209 32.03 -10.26 3.71
CA TYR A 209 31.91 -9.52 2.45
C TYR A 209 30.46 -9.53 1.95
N SER A 210 29.84 -10.71 1.90
CA SER A 210 28.47 -10.91 1.42
C SER A 210 27.47 -10.09 2.24
N ILE A 211 27.52 -10.20 3.56
CA ILE A 211 26.60 -9.49 4.47
C ILE A 211 26.77 -7.98 4.37
N VAL A 212 28.01 -7.48 4.42
CA VAL A 212 28.26 -6.03 4.36
C VAL A 212 27.82 -5.44 3.02
N ARG A 213 28.07 -6.14 1.90
CA ARG A 213 27.64 -5.69 0.57
C ARG A 213 26.13 -5.63 0.48
N LEU A 214 25.43 -6.64 1.01
CA LEU A 214 23.97 -6.68 1.04
C LEU A 214 23.38 -5.53 1.83
N LEU A 215 23.81 -5.36 3.09
CA LEU A 215 23.31 -4.29 3.94
C LEU A 215 23.49 -2.92 3.26
N LYS A 216 24.64 -2.67 2.63
CA LYS A 216 24.85 -1.42 1.86
C LYS A 216 23.86 -1.25 0.71
N ILE A 217 23.58 -2.31 -0.06
CA ILE A 217 22.64 -2.26 -1.20
C ILE A 217 21.22 -1.98 -0.70
N ILE A 218 20.78 -2.66 0.36
CA ILE A 218 19.42 -2.54 0.88
C ILE A 218 19.21 -1.19 1.56
N THR A 219 20.13 -0.76 2.40
CA THR A 219 20.06 0.59 2.99
C THR A 219 20.06 1.67 1.90
N ALA A 220 20.86 1.50 0.83
CA ALA A 220 20.87 2.45 -0.29
C ALA A 220 19.54 2.46 -1.06
N PHE A 221 18.90 1.31 -1.24
CA PHE A 221 17.55 1.21 -1.79
C PHE A 221 16.53 1.92 -0.88
N THR A 222 16.53 1.64 0.42
CA THR A 222 15.61 2.26 1.40
C THR A 222 15.79 3.78 1.46
N ILE A 223 17.02 4.28 1.36
CA ILE A 223 17.29 5.73 1.28
C ILE A 223 16.67 6.32 0.02
N GLY A 224 16.91 5.73 -1.16
CA GLY A 224 16.31 6.18 -2.42
C GLY A 224 14.78 6.17 -2.34
N HIS A 225 14.22 5.08 -1.83
CA HIS A 225 12.79 4.91 -1.61
C HIS A 225 12.20 6.00 -0.70
N SER A 226 12.86 6.27 0.43
CA SER A 226 12.47 7.31 1.39
C SER A 226 12.47 8.70 0.76
N ILE A 227 13.47 9.01 -0.08
CA ILE A 227 13.57 10.30 -0.77
C ILE A 227 12.36 10.50 -1.68
N THR A 228 12.02 9.50 -2.51
CA THR A 228 10.90 9.68 -3.43
C THR A 228 9.54 9.65 -2.75
N LEU A 229 9.37 8.86 -1.69
CA LEU A 229 8.17 8.94 -0.84
C LEU A 229 7.96 10.36 -0.32
N LEU A 230 9.01 10.97 0.23
CA LEU A 230 8.95 12.34 0.73
C LEU A 230 8.60 13.33 -0.39
N ILE A 231 9.23 13.21 -1.56
CA ILE A 231 8.97 14.07 -2.72
C ILE A 231 7.52 13.94 -3.21
N GLY A 232 7.01 12.71 -3.33
CA GLY A 232 5.65 12.47 -3.81
C GLY A 232 4.59 12.95 -2.82
N VAL A 233 4.85 12.83 -1.52
CA VAL A 233 3.99 13.39 -0.46
C VAL A 233 3.94 14.92 -0.47
N LEU A 234 5.06 15.58 -0.76
CA LEU A 234 5.09 17.04 -0.93
C LEU A 234 4.29 17.51 -2.17
N GLY A 235 3.77 16.57 -2.98
CA GLY A 235 2.95 16.85 -4.15
C GLY A 235 3.75 17.39 -5.33
N TRP A 236 5.08 17.29 -5.30
CA TRP A 236 5.94 17.85 -6.34
C TRP A 236 5.85 17.08 -7.66
N PHE A 237 5.58 15.77 -7.60
CA PHE A 237 5.44 14.91 -8.77
C PHE A 237 4.23 13.99 -8.62
N HIS A 238 3.28 14.11 -9.55
CA HIS A 238 2.17 13.17 -9.71
C HIS A 238 2.38 12.41 -11.01
N LEU A 239 2.96 11.22 -10.91
CA LEU A 239 3.14 10.34 -12.06
C LEU A 239 1.99 9.33 -12.13
N PRO A 240 1.49 9.00 -13.34
CA PRO A 240 0.55 7.89 -13.49
C PRO A 240 1.16 6.60 -12.92
N THR A 241 0.33 5.74 -12.33
CA THR A 241 0.78 4.50 -11.67
C THR A 241 1.41 3.51 -12.67
N GLN A 242 0.81 3.38 -13.85
CA GLN A 242 1.21 2.40 -14.86
C GLN A 242 2.70 2.51 -15.29
N PRO A 243 3.25 3.68 -15.67
CA PRO A 243 4.69 3.84 -15.93
C PRO A 243 5.59 3.44 -14.75
N VAL A 244 5.18 3.76 -13.52
CA VAL A 244 5.96 3.44 -12.31
C VAL A 244 6.01 1.92 -12.13
N GLU A 245 4.88 1.23 -12.24
CA GLU A 245 4.81 -0.23 -12.14
C GLU A 245 5.61 -0.94 -13.24
N ILE A 246 5.62 -0.40 -14.46
CA ILE A 246 6.47 -0.91 -15.54
C ILE A 246 7.95 -0.75 -15.17
N LEU A 247 8.36 0.40 -14.65
CA LEU A 247 9.75 0.64 -14.23
C LEU A 247 10.18 -0.26 -13.06
N ILE A 248 9.27 -0.58 -12.14
CA ILE A 248 9.49 -1.58 -11.09
C ILE A 248 9.78 -2.94 -11.72
N ALA A 249 8.95 -3.42 -12.65
CA ALA A 249 9.19 -4.69 -13.34
C ALA A 249 10.49 -4.68 -14.16
N VAL A 250 10.83 -3.55 -14.80
CA VAL A 250 12.13 -3.36 -15.49
C VAL A 250 13.30 -3.45 -14.51
N SER A 251 13.19 -2.93 -13.30
CA SER A 251 14.24 -3.05 -12.28
C SER A 251 14.55 -4.51 -11.92
N ILE A 252 13.53 -5.38 -11.90
CA ILE A 252 13.69 -6.83 -11.69
C ILE A 252 14.43 -7.45 -12.87
N LEU A 253 14.04 -7.09 -14.09
CA LEU A 253 14.70 -7.59 -15.31
C LEU A 253 16.19 -7.19 -15.33
N VAL A 254 16.51 -5.94 -14.99
CA VAL A 254 17.89 -5.46 -14.93
C VAL A 254 18.68 -6.18 -13.83
N SER A 255 18.08 -6.41 -12.66
CA SER A 255 18.69 -7.19 -11.57
C SER A 255 18.91 -8.65 -11.97
N ALA A 256 17.99 -9.26 -12.72
CA ALA A 256 18.12 -10.62 -13.24
C ALA A 256 19.27 -10.72 -14.23
N ILE A 257 19.38 -9.77 -15.17
CA ILE A 257 20.51 -9.69 -16.10
C ILE A 257 21.83 -9.52 -15.31
N HIS A 258 21.83 -8.70 -14.26
CA HIS A 258 22.99 -8.52 -13.38
C HIS A 258 23.39 -9.82 -12.65
N ALA A 259 22.41 -10.60 -12.20
CA ALA A 259 22.66 -11.89 -11.57
C ALA A 259 23.27 -12.92 -12.56
N ILE A 260 22.96 -12.82 -13.85
CA ILE A 260 23.58 -13.66 -14.89
C ILE A 260 24.99 -13.16 -15.20
N TYR A 261 25.15 -11.86 -15.48
CA TYR A 261 26.40 -11.21 -15.84
C TYR A 261 26.59 -9.90 -15.05
N PRO A 262 27.77 -9.61 -14.50
CA PRO A 262 28.00 -8.38 -13.72
C PRO A 262 27.96 -7.13 -14.63
N VAL A 263 26.77 -6.57 -14.83
CA VAL A 263 26.55 -5.38 -15.69
C VAL A 263 27.11 -4.10 -15.05
N PHE A 264 27.00 -3.98 -13.73
CA PHE A 264 27.38 -2.77 -12.97
C PHE A 264 28.21 -3.11 -11.73
N PRO A 265 29.32 -3.87 -11.87
CA PRO A 265 30.10 -4.34 -10.74
C PRO A 265 30.65 -3.15 -9.93
N GLY A 266 30.42 -3.15 -8.62
CA GLY A 266 30.85 -2.09 -7.71
C GLY A 266 29.98 -0.83 -7.74
N LYS A 267 28.95 -0.77 -8.58
CA LYS A 267 27.99 0.35 -8.66
C LYS A 267 26.60 -0.03 -8.15
N GLU A 268 26.46 -1.19 -7.52
CA GLU A 268 25.18 -1.75 -7.07
C GLU A 268 24.48 -0.81 -6.07
N ILE A 269 25.23 -0.09 -5.24
CA ILE A 269 24.69 0.90 -4.29
C ILE A 269 23.91 1.99 -5.04
N TYR A 270 24.51 2.56 -6.10
CA TYR A 270 23.88 3.63 -6.89
C TYR A 270 22.67 3.11 -7.67
N VAL A 271 22.79 1.91 -8.25
CA VAL A 271 21.69 1.28 -9.00
C VAL A 271 20.54 0.94 -8.05
N ALA A 272 20.83 0.41 -6.87
CA ALA A 272 19.84 0.11 -5.84
C ALA A 272 19.16 1.37 -5.31
N SER A 273 19.89 2.46 -5.08
CA SER A 273 19.27 3.76 -4.78
C SER A 273 18.37 4.24 -5.91
N GLY A 274 18.78 4.08 -7.18
CA GLY A 274 17.95 4.40 -8.35
C GLY A 274 16.66 3.58 -8.42
N PHE A 275 16.74 2.28 -8.15
CA PHE A 275 15.56 1.41 -8.06
C PHE A 275 14.68 1.79 -6.86
N GLY A 276 15.27 2.11 -5.72
CA GLY A 276 14.55 2.62 -4.55
C GLY A 276 13.74 3.87 -4.90
N LEU A 277 14.36 4.83 -5.62
CA LEU A 277 13.66 6.04 -6.04
C LEU A 277 12.41 5.72 -6.89
N ILE A 278 12.49 4.73 -7.79
CA ILE A 278 11.37 4.31 -8.63
C ILE A 278 10.28 3.64 -7.79
N HIS A 279 10.65 2.70 -6.93
CA HIS A 279 9.71 1.95 -6.09
C HIS A 279 8.94 2.88 -5.14
N GLY A 280 9.61 3.90 -4.60
CA GLY A 280 8.98 4.88 -3.71
C GLY A 280 7.86 5.70 -4.35
N LEU A 281 7.86 5.85 -5.68
CA LEU A 281 6.78 6.58 -6.39
C LEU A 281 5.44 5.85 -6.30
N ALA A 282 5.43 4.52 -6.33
CA ALA A 282 4.20 3.74 -6.38
C ALA A 282 3.37 3.94 -5.09
N PHE A 283 4.06 3.98 -3.95
CA PHE A 283 3.40 4.12 -2.65
C PHE A 283 3.22 5.59 -2.23
N ALA A 284 3.95 6.54 -2.82
CA ALA A 284 3.80 7.95 -2.50
C ALA A 284 2.37 8.47 -2.72
N THR A 285 1.67 7.98 -3.75
CA THR A 285 0.27 8.32 -4.03
C THR A 285 -0.69 7.81 -2.94
N VAL A 286 -0.41 6.64 -2.36
CA VAL A 286 -1.21 6.11 -1.25
C VAL A 286 -1.05 6.99 -0.02
N LEU A 287 0.19 7.37 0.30
CA LEU A 287 0.48 8.19 1.48
C LEU A 287 -0.01 9.63 1.33
N SER A 288 0.04 10.22 0.13
CA SER A 288 -0.52 11.55 -0.14
C SER A 288 -2.04 11.58 0.08
N ASN A 289 -2.75 10.48 -0.21
CA ASN A 289 -4.19 10.39 -0.03
C ASN A 289 -4.63 10.34 1.44
N LEU A 290 -3.73 10.00 2.37
CA LEU A 290 -4.02 10.05 3.80
C LEU A 290 -4.16 11.49 4.34
N ASN A 291 -3.69 12.49 3.58
CA ASN A 291 -3.84 13.92 3.91
C ASN A 291 -3.48 14.26 5.37
N LEU A 292 -2.40 13.63 5.85
CA LEU A 292 -1.89 13.77 7.21
C LEU A 292 -1.27 15.15 7.43
N ASP A 293 -1.24 15.60 8.69
CA ASP A 293 -0.44 16.76 9.06
C ASP A 293 1.06 16.46 8.91
N THR A 294 1.89 17.50 8.81
CA THR A 294 3.33 17.34 8.53
C THR A 294 4.04 16.44 9.55
N GLY A 295 3.68 16.53 10.84
CA GLY A 295 4.32 15.74 11.90
C GLY A 295 3.98 14.26 11.79
N THR A 296 2.68 13.94 11.69
CA THR A 296 2.23 12.54 11.51
C THR A 296 2.67 11.97 10.17
N MET A 297 2.78 12.79 9.13
CA MET A 297 3.32 12.40 7.82
C MET A 297 4.79 11.97 7.91
N ILE A 298 5.66 12.74 8.56
CA ILE A 298 7.07 12.38 8.76
C ILE A 298 7.19 11.07 9.54
N LEU A 299 6.43 10.93 10.64
CA LEU A 299 6.39 9.70 11.42
C LEU A 299 5.88 8.51 10.60
N SER A 300 4.95 8.76 9.67
CA SER A 300 4.41 7.72 8.79
C SER A 300 5.43 7.25 7.77
N ILE A 301 6.14 8.17 7.13
CA ILE A 301 7.25 7.83 6.21
C ILE A 301 8.34 7.05 6.96
N LEU A 302 8.71 7.49 8.17
CA LEU A 302 9.71 6.80 8.98
C LEU A 302 9.25 5.40 9.37
N GLY A 303 8.04 5.27 9.92
CA GLY A 303 7.48 3.99 10.34
C GLY A 303 7.35 3.02 9.17
N PHE A 304 6.85 3.48 8.03
CA PHE A 304 6.71 2.68 6.81
C PHE A 304 8.06 2.12 6.33
N ASN A 305 9.09 2.95 6.22
CA ASN A 305 10.42 2.50 5.80
C ASN A 305 11.08 1.56 6.81
N ILE A 306 10.86 1.75 8.11
CA ILE A 306 11.30 0.79 9.14
C ILE A 306 10.59 -0.56 8.94
N GLY A 307 9.29 -0.55 8.64
CA GLY A 307 8.55 -1.76 8.29
C GLY A 307 9.15 -2.49 7.09
N ILE A 308 9.44 -1.76 6.01
CA ILE A 308 10.12 -2.31 4.82
C ILE A 308 11.45 -2.96 5.19
N GLU A 309 12.32 -2.24 5.91
CA GLU A 309 13.65 -2.71 6.25
C GLU A 309 13.59 -3.96 7.16
N ILE A 310 12.65 -4.01 8.12
CA ILE A 310 12.43 -5.20 8.95
C ILE A 310 12.06 -6.41 8.09
N MET A 311 11.11 -6.28 7.15
CA MET A 311 10.72 -7.39 6.28
C MET A 311 11.87 -7.82 5.35
N GLN A 312 12.61 -6.88 4.78
CA GLN A 312 13.76 -7.18 3.94
C GLN A 312 14.83 -7.96 4.73
N LEU A 313 15.19 -7.48 5.93
CA LEU A 313 16.13 -8.16 6.83
C LEU A 313 15.65 -9.56 7.22
N PHE A 314 14.36 -9.72 7.48
CA PHE A 314 13.77 -11.02 7.76
C PHE A 314 13.96 -12.01 6.60
N VAL A 315 13.61 -11.60 5.37
CA VAL A 315 13.79 -12.44 4.17
C VAL A 315 15.27 -12.79 3.95
N ILE A 316 16.18 -11.85 4.21
CA ILE A 316 17.63 -12.04 4.06
C ILE A 316 18.16 -13.06 5.06
N ILE A 317 17.78 -12.94 6.34
CA ILE A 317 18.20 -13.89 7.38
C ILE A 317 17.79 -15.31 7.03
N LEU A 318 16.61 -15.48 6.42
CA LEU A 318 16.10 -16.78 6.00
C LEU A 318 16.76 -17.33 4.73
N THR A 319 17.34 -16.49 3.87
CA THR A 319 17.80 -16.91 2.53
C THR A 319 19.32 -16.93 2.39
N ILE A 320 20.02 -15.98 2.99
CA ILE A 320 21.47 -15.81 2.82
C ILE A 320 22.33 -16.96 3.32
N PRO A 321 22.06 -17.61 4.47
CA PRO A 321 22.87 -18.75 4.90
C PRO A 321 22.98 -19.84 3.82
N TRP A 322 21.86 -20.12 3.15
CA TRP A 322 21.78 -21.13 2.10
C TRP A 322 22.47 -20.69 0.81
N LEU A 323 22.33 -19.41 0.43
CA LEU A 323 23.03 -18.86 -0.73
C LEU A 323 24.55 -18.82 -0.51
N ILE A 324 25.01 -18.58 0.72
CA ILE A 324 26.43 -18.66 1.08
C ILE A 324 26.95 -20.08 0.93
N LEU A 325 26.23 -21.09 1.45
CA LEU A 325 26.59 -22.50 1.28
C LEU A 325 26.64 -22.89 -0.19
N LEU A 326 25.61 -22.54 -0.96
CA LEU A 326 25.57 -22.82 -2.39
C LEU A 326 26.74 -22.15 -3.12
N SER A 327 27.05 -20.89 -2.82
CA SER A 327 28.10 -20.12 -3.50
C SER A 327 29.51 -20.68 -3.37
N GLN A 328 29.72 -21.60 -2.42
CA GLN A 328 30.97 -22.36 -2.27
C GLN A 328 31.03 -23.57 -3.22
N THR A 329 29.95 -23.90 -3.93
CA THR A 329 29.87 -25.05 -4.83
C THR A 329 29.91 -24.64 -6.30
N PRO A 330 30.44 -25.48 -7.21
CA PRO A 330 30.45 -25.19 -8.65
C PRO A 330 29.04 -25.13 -9.26
N SER A 331 28.08 -25.83 -8.65
CA SER A 331 26.67 -25.87 -9.06
C SER A 331 25.97 -24.52 -8.93
N TYR A 332 26.47 -23.61 -8.08
CA TYR A 332 25.83 -22.32 -7.85
C TYR A 332 25.67 -21.49 -9.11
N ARG A 333 26.64 -21.57 -10.02
CA ARG A 333 26.56 -20.85 -11.30
C ARG A 333 25.27 -21.20 -12.05
N TRP A 334 24.94 -22.48 -12.12
CA TRP A 334 23.75 -22.95 -12.84
C TRP A 334 22.48 -22.56 -12.11
N ILE A 335 22.42 -22.76 -10.78
CA ILE A 335 21.27 -22.37 -9.96
C ILE A 335 20.99 -20.87 -10.08
N ARG A 336 22.03 -20.04 -9.93
CA ARG A 336 21.95 -18.59 -10.04
C ARG A 336 21.39 -18.16 -11.40
N ILE A 337 21.91 -18.73 -12.48
CA ILE A 337 21.46 -18.41 -13.85
C ILE A 337 20.01 -18.87 -14.06
N SER A 338 19.66 -20.09 -13.64
CA SER A 338 18.29 -20.60 -13.75
C SER A 338 17.29 -19.71 -13.01
N TRP A 339 17.59 -19.32 -11.78
CA TRP A 339 16.70 -18.45 -11.00
C TRP A 339 16.61 -17.04 -11.57
N ALA A 340 17.73 -16.50 -12.07
CA ALA A 340 17.72 -15.22 -12.75
C ALA A 340 16.88 -15.26 -14.05
N ILE A 341 16.92 -16.35 -14.82
CA ILE A 341 16.08 -16.52 -16.01
C ILE A 341 14.60 -16.60 -15.62
N LEU A 342 14.24 -17.35 -14.59
CA LEU A 342 12.86 -17.40 -14.09
C LEU A 342 12.37 -16.01 -13.67
N ALA A 343 13.21 -15.25 -12.98
CA ALA A 343 12.88 -13.89 -12.60
C ALA A 343 12.74 -12.94 -13.80
N ALA A 344 13.58 -13.10 -14.84
CA ALA A 344 13.46 -12.33 -16.07
C ALA A 344 12.16 -12.65 -16.83
N ILE A 345 11.73 -13.92 -16.84
CA ILE A 345 10.43 -14.34 -17.42
C ILE A 345 9.27 -13.69 -16.64
N ALA A 346 9.30 -13.74 -15.31
CA ALA A 346 8.29 -13.09 -14.47
C ALA A 346 8.26 -11.57 -14.68
N ALA A 347 9.41 -10.91 -14.72
CA ALA A 347 9.52 -9.49 -14.99
C ALA A 347 8.95 -9.12 -16.36
N PHE A 348 9.25 -9.90 -17.41
CA PHE A 348 8.70 -9.67 -18.74
C PHE A 348 7.18 -9.86 -18.75
N ALA A 349 6.66 -10.88 -18.07
CA ALA A 349 5.24 -11.09 -17.91
C ALA A 349 4.57 -9.86 -17.25
N TRP A 350 5.10 -9.34 -16.14
CA TRP A 350 4.53 -8.14 -15.51
C TRP A 350 4.62 -6.89 -16.40
N ILE A 351 5.72 -6.69 -17.14
CA ILE A 351 5.82 -5.59 -18.11
C ILE A 351 4.69 -5.68 -19.14
N THR A 352 4.46 -6.86 -19.73
CA THR A 352 3.41 -7.05 -20.73
C THR A 352 2.00 -6.90 -20.16
N GLU A 353 1.77 -7.35 -18.92
CA GLU A 353 0.50 -7.16 -18.22
C GLU A 353 0.23 -5.66 -18.00
N ARG A 354 1.22 -4.91 -17.51
CA ARG A 354 1.06 -3.47 -17.27
C ARG A 354 0.93 -2.67 -18.57
N LEU A 355 1.57 -3.08 -19.67
CA LEU A 355 1.38 -2.45 -20.97
C LEU A 355 0.02 -2.74 -21.59
N SER A 356 -0.47 -3.96 -21.48
CA SER A 356 -1.74 -4.39 -22.09
C SER A 356 -2.97 -4.10 -21.24
N GLY A 357 -2.80 -3.90 -19.93
CA GLY A 357 -3.89 -3.75 -18.96
C GLY A 357 -4.60 -5.06 -18.62
N ASN A 358 -4.16 -6.20 -19.17
CA ASN A 358 -4.77 -7.51 -18.97
C ASN A 358 -3.78 -8.48 -18.33
N ALA A 359 -4.25 -9.24 -17.34
CA ALA A 359 -3.46 -10.31 -16.74
C ALA A 359 -3.09 -11.36 -17.80
N ASN A 360 -1.86 -11.85 -17.76
CA ASN A 360 -1.41 -12.95 -18.60
C ASN A 360 -1.35 -14.26 -17.80
N THR A 361 -1.17 -15.37 -18.50
CA THR A 361 -1.15 -16.71 -17.89
C THR A 361 -0.02 -16.87 -16.88
N ILE A 362 1.15 -16.29 -17.14
CA ILE A 362 2.33 -16.39 -16.28
C ILE A 362 2.09 -15.61 -14.99
N SER A 363 1.64 -14.36 -15.06
CA SER A 363 1.39 -13.54 -13.88
C SER A 363 0.26 -14.11 -13.02
N THR A 364 -0.80 -14.61 -13.66
CA THR A 364 -1.89 -15.32 -12.97
C THR A 364 -1.37 -16.59 -12.28
N ALA A 365 -0.51 -17.36 -12.94
CA ALA A 365 0.10 -18.54 -12.34
C ALA A 365 0.98 -18.18 -11.14
N ILE A 366 1.79 -17.11 -11.22
CA ILE A 366 2.60 -16.64 -10.09
C ILE A 366 1.70 -16.25 -8.92
N GLN A 367 0.65 -15.47 -9.18
CA GLN A 367 -0.28 -14.99 -8.14
C GLN A 367 -1.00 -16.15 -7.45
N ASN A 368 -1.47 -17.14 -8.21
CA ASN A 368 -2.18 -18.30 -7.67
C ASN A 368 -1.28 -19.23 -6.83
N ASN A 369 0.03 -19.18 -7.05
CA ASN A 369 1.01 -20.04 -6.38
C ASN A 369 1.82 -19.31 -5.30
N ILE A 370 1.43 -18.09 -4.92
CA ILE A 370 2.15 -17.29 -3.91
C ILE A 370 2.24 -18.01 -2.55
N SER A 371 1.23 -18.80 -2.20
CA SER A 371 1.18 -19.61 -0.98
C SER A 371 2.28 -20.67 -0.91
N ILE A 372 2.89 -21.01 -2.04
CA ILE A 372 3.98 -21.98 -2.13
C ILE A 372 5.34 -21.33 -1.81
N ALA A 373 5.46 -20.00 -1.89
CA ALA A 373 6.72 -19.27 -1.72
C ALA A 373 7.52 -19.65 -0.44
N PRO A 374 6.90 -19.84 0.74
CA PRO A 374 7.63 -20.28 1.94
C PRO A 374 8.34 -21.64 1.76
N TRP A 375 7.73 -22.57 1.01
CA TRP A 375 8.35 -23.87 0.70
C TRP A 375 9.57 -23.73 -0.21
N GLY A 376 9.65 -22.65 -0.99
CA GLY A 376 10.84 -22.32 -1.78
C GLY A 376 12.09 -22.11 -0.92
N ILE A 377 11.95 -21.53 0.29
CA ILE A 377 13.06 -21.37 1.24
C ILE A 377 13.51 -22.74 1.78
N LEU A 378 12.58 -23.64 2.06
CA LEU A 378 12.90 -25.00 2.49
C LEU A 378 13.61 -25.79 1.38
N LEU A 379 13.13 -25.69 0.14
CA LEU A 379 13.78 -26.28 -1.03
C LEU A 379 15.20 -25.72 -1.21
N LEU A 380 15.38 -24.40 -1.07
CA LEU A 380 16.70 -23.76 -1.07
C LEU A 380 17.61 -24.32 0.01
N ALA A 381 17.13 -24.47 1.25
CA ALA A 381 17.91 -25.02 2.35
C ALA A 381 18.34 -26.47 2.08
N VAL A 382 17.42 -27.32 1.65
CA VAL A 382 17.70 -28.75 1.36
C VAL A 382 18.69 -28.88 0.20
N THR A 383 18.51 -28.13 -0.87
CA THR A 383 19.43 -28.13 -2.03
C THR A 383 20.82 -27.61 -1.64
N ALA A 384 20.88 -26.55 -0.84
CA ALA A 384 22.14 -25.98 -0.33
C ALA A 384 22.93 -26.99 0.49
N ILE A 385 22.30 -27.61 1.49
CA ILE A 385 22.94 -28.60 2.37
C ILE A 385 23.41 -29.81 1.55
N SER A 386 22.56 -30.31 0.64
CA SER A 386 22.88 -31.49 -0.17
C SER A 386 24.07 -31.24 -1.09
N LEU A 387 24.06 -30.15 -1.86
CA LEU A 387 25.13 -29.83 -2.81
C LEU A 387 26.43 -29.49 -2.11
N TYR A 388 26.36 -28.75 -0.99
CA TYR A 388 27.53 -28.45 -0.18
C TYR A 388 28.14 -29.72 0.43
N GLY A 389 27.32 -30.62 0.98
CA GLY A 389 27.78 -31.90 1.54
C GLY A 389 28.46 -32.79 0.50
N ILE A 390 27.91 -32.88 -0.72
CA ILE A 390 28.53 -33.62 -1.84
C ILE A 390 29.88 -33.00 -2.20
N HIS A 391 29.93 -31.68 -2.32
CA HIS A 391 31.17 -30.98 -2.67
C HIS A 391 32.26 -31.17 -1.62
N TRP A 392 31.94 -31.01 -0.33
CA TRP A 392 32.85 -31.21 0.78
C TRP A 392 33.41 -32.63 0.84
N LYS A 393 32.56 -33.64 0.60
CA LYS A 393 33.01 -35.04 0.53
C LYS A 393 33.99 -35.27 -0.62
N ASN A 394 33.72 -34.68 -1.78
CA ASN A 394 34.58 -34.83 -2.97
C ASN A 394 35.94 -34.16 -2.78
N GLU A 395 36.01 -32.99 -2.12
CA GLU A 395 37.29 -32.34 -1.80
C GLU A 395 38.11 -33.18 -0.83
N LYS A 396 37.49 -33.69 0.25
CA LYS A 396 38.19 -34.58 1.19
C LYS A 396 38.73 -35.87 0.56
N LEU A 397 38.02 -36.43 -0.42
CA LEU A 397 38.46 -37.62 -1.15
C LEU A 397 39.62 -37.33 -2.12
N GLN A 398 39.88 -36.06 -2.47
CA GLN A 398 41.01 -35.64 -3.29
C GLN A 398 42.26 -35.31 -2.45
N GLU A 399 42.11 -35.09 -1.14
CA GLU A 399 43.22 -34.84 -0.19
C GLU A 399 43.83 -36.14 0.39
N ILE A 400 43.14 -37.28 0.24
CA ILE A 400 43.59 -38.64 0.63
C ILE A 400 44.17 -39.32 -0.60
#